data_AF-A0A7K0R6E2-F1
#
_entry.id   AF-A0A7K0R6E2-F1
#
_cell.length_a   1.000
_cell.length_b   1.000
_cell.length_c   1.000
_cell.angle_alpha   90.00
_cell.angle_beta   90.00
_cell.angle_gamma   90.00
#
_symmetry.space_group_name_H-M   'P 1'
#
loop_
_entity.id
_entity.type
_entity.pdbx_description
1 polymer ?
#
loop_
_entity_poly.entity_id
_entity_poly.type
_entity_poly.pdbx_seq_one_letter_code
_entity_poly.pdbx_strand_id
1 'polypeptide(L)'
;FKRDPQAKAFGLLAPQTVSDGERTLLCGGFWGLSRHVNYLGEILMAVGLTLALGQPGDLLPWLYPLYYVALLVPRERDDDRRCAAKYGPLWDEYRARVPRRIIPGIY
;
A
#
# COMPACT_ATOMS: atom_id res chain seq x y z
N PHE A 1 6.71 14.25 2.79
CA PHE A 1 6.86 13.55 4.08
C PHE A 1 8.29 13.12 4.41
N LYS A 2 8.90 12.11 3.77
CA LYS A 2 10.22 11.62 4.23
C LYS A 2 11.38 12.63 4.06
N ARG A 3 11.28 13.58 3.13
CA ARG A 3 12.22 14.72 2.97
C ARG A 3 11.79 15.95 3.76
N ASP A 4 10.50 16.25 3.70
CA ASP A 4 9.84 17.31 4.47
C ASP A 4 8.61 16.71 5.19
N PRO A 5 8.68 16.52 6.52
CA PRO A 5 7.59 15.95 7.31
C PRO A 5 6.38 16.86 7.49
N GLN A 6 6.53 18.18 7.28
CA GLN A 6 5.46 19.17 7.45
C GLN A 6 4.71 19.46 6.14
N ALA A 7 5.32 19.11 4.99
CA ALA A 7 4.69 19.28 3.69
C ALA A 7 3.34 18.54 3.59
N LYS A 8 2.30 19.29 3.15
CA LYS A 8 1.00 18.74 2.81
C LYS A 8 1.07 17.94 1.50
N ALA A 9 0.56 16.72 1.48
CA ALA A 9 0.45 15.96 0.23
C ALA A 9 -0.57 16.65 -0.70
N PHE A 10 -0.17 16.86 -1.96
CA PHE A 10 -0.93 17.61 -2.96
C PHE A 10 -1.35 19.04 -2.52
N GLY A 11 -0.65 19.63 -1.54
CA GLY A 11 -1.01 20.94 -0.96
C GLY A 11 -2.25 20.94 -0.04
N LEU A 12 -2.99 19.82 0.03
CA LEU A 12 -4.28 19.74 0.71
C LEU A 12 -4.23 18.87 1.96
N LEU A 13 -3.56 17.73 1.90
CA LEU A 13 -3.63 16.69 2.93
C LEU A 13 -2.50 16.88 3.94
N ALA A 14 -2.85 17.29 5.15
CA ALA A 14 -1.90 17.36 6.26
C ALA A 14 -1.37 15.95 6.60
N PRO A 15 -0.05 15.82 6.84
CA PRO A 15 0.53 14.54 7.24
C PRO A 15 -0.03 14.10 8.60
N GLN A 16 -0.45 12.85 8.68
CA GLN A 16 -0.81 12.20 9.94
C GLN A 16 0.21 11.11 10.23
N THR A 17 0.70 11.04 11.46
CA THR A 17 1.78 10.12 11.82
C THR A 17 1.51 9.40 13.13
N VAL A 18 2.25 8.31 13.32
CA VAL A 18 2.52 7.69 14.62
C VAL A 18 4.02 7.76 14.87
N SER A 19 4.43 8.02 16.11
CA SER A 19 5.84 8.26 16.46
C SER A 19 6.15 7.77 17.86
N ASP A 20 7.32 7.13 18.03
CA ASP A 20 7.86 6.71 19.34
C ASP A 20 8.90 7.72 19.89
N GLY A 21 9.13 8.82 19.16
CA GLY A 21 10.11 9.86 19.48
C GLY A 21 11.42 9.75 18.70
N GLU A 22 11.78 8.54 18.26
CA GLU A 22 12.96 8.29 17.43
C GLU A 22 12.59 8.03 15.96
N ARG A 23 11.45 7.37 15.74
CA ARG A 23 10.98 6.89 14.45
C ARG A 23 9.56 7.36 14.23
N THR A 24 9.28 7.70 12.98
CA THR A 24 7.97 8.20 12.57
C THR A 24 7.46 7.49 11.32
N LEU A 25 6.22 7.01 11.42
CA LEU A 25 5.49 6.39 10.33
C LEU A 25 4.35 7.30 9.87
N LEU A 26 4.19 7.41 8.56
CA LEU A 26 3.11 8.18 7.95
C LEU A 26 1.87 7.30 7.85
N CYS A 27 0.79 7.69 8.49
CA CYS A 27 -0.51 7.01 8.49
C CYS A 27 -1.63 7.90 7.91
N GLY A 28 -1.25 8.92 7.12
CA GLY A 28 -2.18 9.83 6.44
C GLY A 28 -2.04 9.74 4.92
N GLY A 29 -3.02 10.32 4.21
CA GLY A 29 -3.09 10.25 2.75
C GLY A 29 -3.21 8.80 2.26
N PHE A 30 -2.48 8.46 1.20
CA PHE A 30 -2.46 7.11 0.64
C PHE A 30 -2.08 6.02 1.66
N TRP A 31 -1.09 6.29 2.52
CA TRP A 31 -0.66 5.36 3.56
C TRP A 31 -1.64 5.26 4.74
N GLY A 32 -2.65 6.12 4.79
CA GLY A 32 -3.79 5.98 5.72
C GLY A 32 -4.95 5.15 5.16
N LEU A 33 -5.03 4.98 3.83
CA LEU A 33 -6.09 4.17 3.20
C LEU A 33 -5.81 2.67 3.34
N SER A 34 -4.56 2.28 3.11
CA SER A 34 -4.03 0.93 3.34
C SER A 34 -2.51 1.00 3.43
N ARG A 35 -1.91 -0.01 4.06
CA ARG A 35 -0.45 -0.08 4.26
C ARG A 35 0.32 -0.21 2.95
N HIS A 36 -0.31 -0.72 1.90
CA HIS A 36 0.25 -0.91 0.57
C HIS A 36 -0.75 -0.53 -0.54
N VAL A 37 -1.33 0.67 -0.47
CA VAL A 37 -2.22 1.17 -1.53
C VAL A 37 -1.51 1.28 -2.89
N ASN A 38 -0.18 1.43 -2.87
CA ASN A 38 0.64 1.36 -4.08
C ASN A 38 0.53 0.00 -4.78
N TYR A 39 0.38 -1.11 -4.05
CA TYR A 39 0.21 -2.44 -4.64
C TYR A 39 -1.15 -2.58 -5.32
N LEU A 40 -2.20 -1.96 -4.76
CA LEU A 40 -3.48 -1.83 -5.46
C LEU A 40 -3.32 -1.04 -6.77
N GLY A 41 -2.55 0.04 -6.76
CA GLY A 41 -2.22 0.81 -7.97
C GLY A 41 -1.56 -0.03 -9.06
N GLU A 42 -0.57 -0.86 -8.71
CA GLU A 42 0.09 -1.77 -9.65
C GLU A 42 -0.89 -2.78 -10.27
N ILE A 43 -1.75 -3.39 -9.45
CA ILE A 43 -2.76 -4.34 -9.93
C ILE A 43 -3.76 -3.64 -10.86
N LEU A 44 -4.26 -2.46 -10.49
CA LEU A 44 -5.19 -1.70 -11.33
C LEU A 44 -4.55 -1.28 -12.66
N MET A 45 -3.27 -0.90 -12.64
CA MET A 45 -2.53 -0.58 -13.86
C MET A 45 -2.38 -1.83 -14.76
N ALA A 46 -2.04 -2.99 -14.20
CA ALA A 46 -1.93 -4.24 -14.95
C ALA A 46 -3.27 -4.68 -15.56
N VAL A 47 -4.39 -4.51 -14.83
CA VAL A 47 -5.74 -4.71 -15.36
C VAL A 47 -6.04 -3.71 -16.49
N GLY A 48 -5.71 -2.43 -16.31
CA GLY A 48 -5.91 -1.40 -17.34
C GLY A 48 -5.15 -1.71 -18.64
N LEU A 49 -3.89 -2.13 -18.55
CA LEU A 49 -3.08 -2.57 -19.69
C LEU A 49 -3.70 -3.79 -20.39
N THR A 50 -4.20 -4.75 -19.62
CA THR A 50 -4.87 -5.95 -20.14
C THR A 50 -6.14 -5.57 -20.91
N LEU A 51 -6.97 -4.69 -20.35
CA LEU A 51 -8.19 -4.20 -21.00
C LEU A 51 -7.91 -3.37 -22.25
N ALA A 52 -6.80 -2.62 -22.29
CA ALA A 52 -6.41 -1.80 -23.43
C ALA A 52 -6.13 -2.60 -24.71
N LEU A 53 -5.93 -3.93 -24.60
CA LEU A 53 -5.81 -4.82 -25.75
C LEU A 53 -7.13 -4.98 -26.53
N GLY A 54 -8.27 -4.59 -25.94
CA GLY A 54 -9.58 -4.67 -26.60
C GLY A 54 -10.14 -6.09 -26.74
N GLN A 55 -9.52 -7.08 -26.09
CA GLN A 55 -9.88 -8.49 -26.17
C GLN A 55 -10.10 -9.10 -24.77
N PRO A 56 -11.08 -8.61 -23.98
CA PRO A 56 -11.26 -9.05 -22.59
C PRO A 56 -11.60 -10.54 -22.44
N GLY A 57 -12.08 -11.19 -23.51
CA GLY A 57 -12.37 -12.63 -23.53
C GLY A 57 -11.15 -13.53 -23.73
N ASP A 58 -10.01 -12.99 -24.17
CA ASP A 58 -8.76 -13.76 -24.21
C ASP A 58 -8.19 -13.88 -22.80
N LEU A 59 -8.05 -15.11 -22.31
CA LEU A 59 -7.60 -15.40 -20.95
C LEU A 59 -6.09 -15.23 -20.79
N LEU A 60 -5.31 -15.28 -21.87
CA LEU A 60 -3.86 -15.26 -21.79
C LEU A 60 -3.31 -13.93 -21.23
N PRO A 61 -3.77 -12.75 -21.70
CA PRO A 61 -3.38 -11.47 -21.11
C PRO A 61 -3.69 -11.33 -19.61
N TRP A 62 -4.76 -11.95 -19.11
CA TRP A 62 -5.15 -11.89 -17.69
C TRP A 62 -4.15 -12.60 -16.75
N LEU A 63 -3.25 -13.42 -17.28
CA LEU A 63 -2.15 -13.98 -16.49
C LEU A 63 -1.22 -12.88 -15.93
N TYR A 64 -1.16 -11.71 -16.58
CA TYR A 64 -0.32 -10.60 -16.13
C TYR A 64 -0.79 -9.93 -14.82
N PRO A 65 -2.03 -9.43 -14.70
CA PRO A 65 -2.55 -8.94 -13.41
C PRO A 65 -2.63 -10.06 -12.37
N LEU A 66 -2.92 -11.30 -12.76
CA LEU A 66 -2.91 -12.45 -11.85
C LEU A 66 -1.52 -12.68 -11.24
N TYR A 67 -0.47 -12.59 -12.06
CA TYR A 67 0.92 -12.66 -11.60
C TYR A 67 1.21 -11.57 -10.55
N TYR A 68 0.77 -10.32 -10.76
CA TYR A 68 0.96 -9.26 -9.76
C TYR A 68 0.26 -9.56 -8.44
N VAL A 69 -0.97 -10.09 -8.47
CA VAL A 69 -1.66 -10.50 -7.24
C VAL A 69 -0.87 -11.60 -6.52
N ALA A 70 -0.43 -12.63 -7.26
CA ALA A 70 0.36 -13.73 -6.72
C ALA A 70 1.72 -13.28 -6.15
N LEU A 71 2.33 -12.24 -6.73
CA LEU A 71 3.60 -11.67 -6.28
C LEU A 71 3.42 -10.75 -5.06
N LEU A 72 2.44 -9.84 -5.11
CA LEU A 72 2.32 -8.74 -4.15
C LEU A 72 1.71 -9.18 -2.82
N VAL A 73 0.85 -10.20 -2.80
CA VAL A 73 0.26 -10.69 -1.54
C VAL A 73 1.31 -11.34 -0.63
N PRO A 74 2.17 -12.26 -1.07
CA PRO A 74 3.28 -12.76 -0.24
C PRO A 74 4.27 -11.65 0.12
N ARG A 75 4.57 -10.76 -0.84
CA ARG A 75 5.49 -9.63 -0.62
C ARG A 75 5.01 -8.71 0.52
N GLU A 76 3.72 -8.37 0.54
CA GLU A 76 3.13 -7.58 1.62
C GLU A 76 3.29 -8.26 2.97
N ARG A 77 3.06 -9.58 3.04
CA ARG A 77 3.19 -10.34 4.29
C ARG A 77 4.62 -10.35 4.80
N ASP A 78 5.59 -10.48 3.90
CA ASP A 78 7.01 -10.44 4.27
C ASP A 78 7.45 -9.04 4.69
N ASP A 79 6.95 -8.00 4.04
CA ASP A 79 7.19 -6.61 4.44
C ASP A 79 6.57 -6.31 5.81
N ASP A 80 5.35 -6.77 6.08
CA ASP A 80 4.69 -6.62 7.38
C ASP A 80 5.50 -7.28 8.51
N ARG A 81 6.05 -8.48 8.28
CA ARG A 81 6.93 -9.16 9.24
C ARG A 81 8.21 -8.38 9.50
N ARG A 82 8.85 -7.85 8.45
CA ARG A 82 10.07 -7.04 8.56
C ARG A 82 9.81 -5.72 9.29
N CYS A 83 8.69 -5.07 8.99
CA CYS A 83 8.27 -3.84 9.66
C CYS A 83 7.92 -4.09 11.13
N ALA A 84 7.23 -5.18 11.45
CA ALA A 84 6.97 -5.57 12.83
C ALA A 84 8.27 -5.81 13.61
N ALA A 85 9.23 -6.54 13.04
CA ALA A 85 10.53 -6.76 13.67
C ALA A 85 11.34 -5.47 13.84
N LYS A 86 11.23 -4.54 12.88
CA LYS A 86 11.96 -3.27 12.90
C LYS A 86 11.36 -2.27 13.89
N TYR A 87 10.05 -2.03 13.81
CA TYR A 87 9.36 -0.94 14.51
C TYR A 87 8.66 -1.39 15.81
N GLY A 88 8.48 -2.70 16.02
CA GLY A 88 7.93 -3.24 17.27
C GLY A 88 6.58 -2.59 17.63
N PRO A 89 6.41 -2.08 18.87
CA PRO A 89 5.15 -1.47 19.32
C PRO A 89 4.64 -0.31 18.44
N LEU A 90 5.55 0.45 17.82
CA LEU A 90 5.17 1.52 16.90
C LEU A 90 4.47 0.97 15.63
N TRP A 91 4.86 -0.23 15.18
CA TRP A 91 4.17 -0.91 14.10
C TRP A 91 2.77 -1.36 14.52
N ASP A 92 2.61 -1.80 15.77
CA ASP A 92 1.32 -2.24 16.29
C ASP A 92 0.31 -1.08 16.31
N GLU A 93 0.75 0.10 16.77
CA GLU A 93 -0.06 1.32 16.70
C GLU A 93 -0.39 1.70 15.25
N TYR A 94 0.59 1.61 14.35
CA TYR A 94 0.37 1.86 12.92
C TYR A 94 -0.66 0.90 12.31
N ARG A 95 -0.58 -0.39 12.63
CA ARG A 95 -1.53 -1.42 12.18
C ARG A 95 -2.93 -1.22 12.75
N ALA A 96 -3.04 -0.76 13.99
CA ALA A 96 -4.34 -0.42 14.58
C ALA A 96 -5.00 0.76 13.84
N ARG A 97 -4.20 1.75 13.42
CA ARG A 97 -4.69 2.92 12.68
C ARG A 97 -4.97 2.62 11.20
N VAL A 98 -4.18 1.75 10.58
CA VAL A 98 -4.29 1.38 9.17
C VAL A 98 -4.38 -0.16 9.07
N PRO A 99 -5.56 -0.75 9.37
CA PRO A 99 -5.70 -2.21 9.45
C PRO A 99 -5.56 -2.88 8.08
N ARG A 100 -5.94 -2.17 7.01
CA ARG A 100 -5.98 -2.71 5.65
C ARG A 100 -4.59 -2.80 5.05
N ARG A 101 -4.33 -3.90 4.36
CA ARG A 101 -3.05 -4.28 3.78
C ARG A 101 -2.89 -3.68 2.40
N ILE A 102 -3.78 -4.00 1.47
CA ILE A 102 -3.67 -3.58 0.06
C ILE A 102 -4.93 -2.84 -0.37
N ILE A 103 -6.11 -3.45 -0.19
CA ILE A 103 -7.40 -2.96 -0.68
C ILE A 103 -8.17 -2.29 0.46
N PRO A 104 -8.35 -0.96 0.42
CA PRO A 104 -9.13 -0.25 1.43
C PRO A 104 -10.53 -0.85 1.58
N GLY A 105 -10.97 -1.05 2.82
CA GLY A 105 -12.29 -1.64 3.14
C GLY A 105 -12.41 -3.16 2.99
N ILE A 106 -11.47 -3.83 2.31
CA ILE A 106 -11.56 -5.28 2.03
C ILE A 106 -10.42 -6.04 2.71
N TYR A 107 -9.18 -5.84 2.24
CA TYR A 107 -8.00 -6.60 2.67
C TYR A 107 -6.86 -5.65 3.01
#